data_AF-A0A811KEQ7-F1
#
_entry.id   AF-A0A811KEQ7-F1
#
_cell.length_a   1.000
_cell.length_b   1.000
_cell.length_c   1.000
_cell.angle_alpha   90.00
_cell.angle_beta   90.00
_cell.angle_gamma   90.00
#
_symmetry.space_group_name_H-M   'P 1'
#
loop_
_entity.id
_entity.type
_entity.pdbx_description
1 polymer ?
#
loop_
_entity_poly.entity_id
_entity_poly.type
_entity_poly.pdbx_seq_one_letter_code
_entity_poly.pdbx_strand_id
1 'polypeptide(L)'
;MLVEANGYAIGFENAQPEEKAIDDTGLTFTRLTDLLSKTHQRFQKLCEKSNVVDITYTRIGVTTGFLSKIYNVVIGFSNGQNVSVIAKIPLVGGIDSICGADGETRDSPPGETLDAHSIECDFYDQFLYMRNVPLPDVYYTEKTNLANGEKGLILMENLATRSGALGFYRSATEEQCYQLAKAVANFQFCAAAPRHKEWWMQLHANIHTDFDMNLVKPLWEFARTIDDLKDFLEIAKPFQNKEFCLYSLREKPEEYNATTMCHGDCQPNNLMFGLKKDGSFSNELVSIIDWQLVFHGSPAFDMARFICLCVDAEVREKAETKFYDLYYKTLSDLYAKSCHKPPFTYQQASLSS
;
A
#
# COMPACT_ATOMS: atom_id res chain seq x y z
N MET A 1 14.97 -16.82 -20.21
CA MET A 1 15.07 -18.12 -19.50
C MET A 1 13.93 -18.12 -18.49
N LEU A 2 12.86 -18.84 -18.82
CA LEU A 2 11.61 -18.88 -18.05
C LEU A 2 11.84 -19.64 -16.74
N VAL A 3 11.55 -19.01 -15.61
CA VAL A 3 11.33 -19.72 -14.34
C VAL A 3 9.93 -19.37 -13.88
N GLU A 4 9.00 -20.24 -14.22
CA GLU A 4 7.69 -20.33 -13.58
C GLU A 4 7.92 -20.53 -12.07
N ALA A 5 7.34 -19.65 -11.26
CA ALA A 5 7.32 -19.81 -9.81
C ALA A 5 6.37 -20.96 -9.46
N ASN A 6 6.90 -22.19 -9.49
CA ASN A 6 6.25 -23.35 -8.93
C ASN A 6 6.02 -23.12 -7.43
N GLY A 7 4.75 -23.20 -7.04
CA GLY A 7 4.31 -23.11 -5.66
C GLY A 7 4.96 -24.18 -4.79
N TYR A 8 5.70 -23.74 -3.79
CA TYR A 8 6.02 -24.56 -2.62
C TYR A 8 4.94 -24.31 -1.58
N ALA A 9 3.92 -25.18 -1.57
CA ALA A 9 3.00 -25.31 -0.45
C ALA A 9 3.73 -25.99 0.71
N ILE A 10 3.81 -25.33 1.85
CA ILE A 10 4.36 -25.91 3.08
C ILE A 10 3.34 -25.67 4.21
N GLY A 11 2.92 -26.77 4.85
CA GLY A 11 2.13 -26.77 6.10
C GLY A 11 0.73 -27.38 5.99
N PHE A 12 0.62 -28.71 5.93
CA PHE A 12 -0.62 -29.42 6.30
C PHE A 12 -0.39 -30.08 7.67
N GLU A 13 -0.96 -29.51 8.74
CA GLU A 13 -0.99 -30.16 10.05
C GLU A 13 -2.41 -30.26 10.57
N ASN A 14 -2.92 -31.49 10.70
CA ASN A 14 -4.16 -31.83 11.41
C ASN A 14 -3.83 -32.11 12.89
N ALA A 15 -4.15 -31.16 13.77
CA ALA A 15 -4.09 -31.29 15.23
C ALA A 15 -5.00 -30.22 15.85
N GLN A 16 -5.47 -30.48 17.08
CA GLN A 16 -6.59 -29.80 17.75
C GLN A 16 -6.53 -28.25 17.72
N PRO A 17 -7.67 -27.53 17.61
CA PRO A 17 -7.72 -26.11 17.21
C PRO A 17 -7.16 -25.09 18.21
N GLU A 18 -6.97 -25.44 19.48
CA GLU A 18 -6.95 -24.45 20.58
C GLU A 18 -5.58 -23.81 20.89
N GLU A 19 -4.46 -24.36 20.39
CA GLU A 19 -3.10 -23.83 20.68
C GLU A 19 -2.21 -23.58 19.45
N LYS A 20 -2.75 -23.69 18.22
CA LYS A 20 -1.96 -23.44 17.02
C LYS A 20 -1.76 -21.94 16.76
N ALA A 21 -0.52 -21.58 16.41
CA ALA A 21 -0.16 -20.26 15.90
C ALA A 21 0.12 -20.31 14.40
N ILE A 22 -0.03 -19.16 13.73
CA ILE A 22 0.38 -18.98 12.35
C ILE A 22 1.91 -18.84 12.33
N ASP A 23 2.62 -19.86 11.84
CA ASP A 23 4.09 -19.93 11.86
C ASP A 23 4.71 -19.45 13.20
N ASP A 24 5.78 -18.66 13.13
CA ASP A 24 6.52 -18.01 14.23
C ASP A 24 5.99 -16.61 14.56
N THR A 25 4.79 -16.27 14.09
CA THR A 25 4.26 -14.91 14.20
C THR A 25 3.78 -14.58 15.61
N GLY A 26 3.31 -15.57 16.37
CA GLY A 26 2.65 -15.38 17.67
C GLY A 26 1.15 -15.08 17.57
N LEU A 27 0.57 -15.01 16.37
CA LEU A 27 -0.88 -14.93 16.19
C LEU A 27 -1.49 -16.33 16.33
N THR A 28 -2.11 -16.60 17.48
CA THR A 28 -2.83 -17.86 17.73
C THR A 28 -4.19 -17.89 17.06
N PHE A 29 -4.67 -19.08 16.73
CA PHE A 29 -6.01 -19.31 16.18
C PHE A 29 -7.11 -18.83 17.13
N THR A 30 -6.92 -19.00 18.43
CA THR A 30 -7.83 -18.50 19.48
C THR A 30 -7.89 -16.98 19.47
N ARG A 31 -6.75 -16.29 19.40
CA ARG A 31 -6.71 -14.81 19.31
C ARG A 31 -7.37 -14.33 18.02
N LEU A 32 -7.06 -14.96 16.89
CA LEU A 32 -7.65 -14.60 15.59
C LEU A 32 -9.18 -14.72 15.62
N THR A 33 -9.71 -15.84 16.10
CA THR A 33 -11.16 -16.09 16.15
C THR A 33 -11.87 -15.18 17.16
N ASP A 34 -11.26 -14.88 18.31
CA ASP A 34 -11.77 -13.90 19.27
C ASP A 34 -11.87 -12.50 18.65
N LEU A 35 -10.83 -12.03 17.95
CA LEU A 35 -10.84 -10.74 17.25
C LEU A 35 -11.94 -10.69 16.19
N LEU A 36 -12.02 -11.70 15.32
CA LEU A 36 -13.05 -11.76 14.28
C LEU A 36 -14.48 -11.86 14.84
N SER A 37 -14.66 -12.52 15.99
CA SER A 37 -15.95 -12.56 16.68
C SER A 37 -16.43 -11.18 17.13
N LYS A 38 -15.51 -10.22 17.33
CA LYS A 38 -15.84 -8.86 17.73
C LYS A 38 -15.98 -7.90 16.56
N THR A 39 -15.24 -8.13 15.47
CA THR A 39 -15.09 -7.13 14.41
C THR A 39 -15.60 -7.56 13.03
N HIS A 40 -15.82 -8.85 12.77
CA HIS A 40 -16.21 -9.35 11.46
C HIS A 40 -17.66 -9.87 11.44
N GLN A 41 -18.58 -9.10 10.85
CA GLN A 41 -20.03 -9.39 10.89
C GLN A 41 -20.43 -10.75 10.27
N ARG A 42 -19.85 -11.14 9.12
CA ARG A 42 -20.13 -12.46 8.52
C ARG A 42 -19.65 -13.61 9.41
N PHE A 43 -18.47 -13.47 10.02
CA PHE A 43 -17.93 -14.46 10.95
C PHE A 43 -18.85 -14.64 12.16
N GLN A 44 -19.29 -13.54 12.78
CA GLN A 44 -20.28 -13.56 13.88
C GLN A 44 -21.55 -14.35 13.52
N LYS A 45 -22.17 -14.03 12.38
CA LYS A 45 -23.39 -14.71 11.90
C LYS A 45 -23.19 -16.20 11.62
N LEU A 46 -21.97 -16.61 11.27
CA LEU A 46 -21.65 -18.03 11.05
C LEU A 46 -21.44 -18.75 12.39
N CYS A 47 -20.78 -18.12 13.36
CA CYS A 47 -20.62 -18.65 14.71
C CYS A 47 -21.97 -18.86 15.43
N GLU A 48 -23.00 -18.05 15.14
CA GLU A 48 -24.36 -18.25 15.67
C GLU A 48 -25.03 -19.53 15.17
N LYS A 49 -24.60 -20.06 14.01
CA LYS A 49 -25.28 -21.14 13.28
C LYS A 49 -24.46 -22.41 13.12
N SER A 50 -23.15 -22.32 13.35
CA SER A 50 -22.19 -23.36 13.01
C SER A 50 -20.93 -23.21 13.84
N ASN A 51 -20.22 -24.30 14.06
CA ASN A 51 -18.92 -24.28 14.74
C ASN A 51 -17.79 -24.13 13.74
N VAL A 52 -16.69 -23.47 14.16
CA VAL A 52 -15.42 -23.53 13.44
C VAL A 52 -14.89 -24.96 13.54
N VAL A 53 -14.52 -25.54 12.39
CA VAL A 53 -14.01 -26.92 12.30
C VAL A 53 -12.56 -26.99 11.86
N ASP A 54 -12.09 -25.97 11.15
CA ASP A 54 -10.73 -25.93 10.60
C ASP A 54 -10.28 -24.48 10.38
N ILE A 55 -8.98 -24.25 10.53
CA ILE A 55 -8.31 -22.99 10.22
C ILE A 55 -7.03 -23.33 9.47
N THR A 56 -6.97 -22.93 8.22
CA THR A 56 -5.80 -23.08 7.36
C THR A 56 -5.25 -21.71 7.00
N TYR A 57 -3.96 -21.65 6.68
CA TYR A 57 -3.33 -20.41 6.25
C TYR A 57 -2.31 -20.66 5.15
N THR A 58 -2.05 -19.64 4.35
CA THR A 58 -1.02 -19.65 3.30
C THR A 58 -0.30 -18.32 3.31
N ARG A 59 1.03 -18.37 3.40
CA ARG A 59 1.87 -17.17 3.31
C ARG A 59 1.87 -16.64 1.87
N ILE A 60 1.57 -15.37 1.71
CA ILE A 60 1.58 -14.65 0.44
C ILE A 60 2.90 -13.87 0.33
N GLY A 61 3.46 -13.78 -0.87
CA GLY A 61 4.64 -12.94 -1.12
C GLY A 61 5.92 -13.48 -0.46
N VAL A 62 6.26 -14.75 -0.69
CA VAL A 62 7.45 -15.43 -0.13
C VAL A 62 8.78 -14.88 -0.72
N THR A 63 8.76 -13.76 -1.44
CA THR A 63 9.96 -13.12 -1.99
C THR A 63 10.62 -12.21 -0.96
N THR A 64 11.95 -12.11 -1.03
CA THR A 64 12.75 -11.11 -0.31
C THR A 64 12.26 -9.71 -0.66
N GLY A 65 11.94 -8.86 0.32
CA GLY A 65 11.57 -7.45 0.08
C GLY A 65 10.25 -6.94 0.70
N PHE A 66 9.49 -7.77 1.42
CA PHE A 66 8.29 -7.31 2.13
C PHE A 66 8.61 -6.90 3.57
N LEU A 67 8.09 -5.76 4.03
CA LEU A 67 8.17 -5.29 5.42
C LEU A 67 7.28 -6.09 6.38
N SER A 68 6.55 -7.08 5.86
CA SER A 68 5.58 -7.86 6.62
C SER A 68 5.50 -9.30 6.14
N LYS A 69 5.17 -10.22 7.05
CA LYS A 69 4.64 -11.54 6.71
C LYS A 69 3.13 -11.39 6.49
N ILE A 70 2.68 -11.75 5.30
CA ILE A 70 1.27 -11.64 4.90
C ILE A 70 0.70 -13.05 4.76
N TYR A 71 -0.45 -13.30 5.39
CA TYR A 71 -1.11 -14.60 5.37
C TYR A 71 -2.54 -14.46 4.87
N ASN A 72 -2.93 -15.28 3.90
CA ASN A 72 -4.33 -15.60 3.69
C ASN A 72 -4.73 -16.66 4.71
N VAL A 73 -5.68 -16.35 5.58
CA VAL A 73 -6.22 -17.28 6.56
C VAL A 73 -7.65 -17.66 6.17
N VAL A 74 -7.95 -18.94 6.10
CA VAL A 74 -9.25 -19.50 5.74
C VAL A 74 -9.80 -20.28 6.92
N ILE A 75 -10.99 -19.87 7.38
CA ILE A 75 -11.68 -20.45 8.52
C ILE A 75 -12.90 -21.20 8.02
N GLY A 76 -12.89 -22.52 8.19
CA GLY A 76 -13.95 -23.44 7.78
C GLY A 76 -14.98 -23.67 8.89
N PHE A 77 -16.25 -23.73 8.53
CA PHE A 77 -17.37 -23.97 9.43
C PHE A 77 -18.03 -25.33 9.15
N SER A 78 -18.61 -25.96 10.18
CA SER A 78 -19.27 -27.29 10.10
C SER A 78 -20.42 -27.35 9.09
N ASN A 79 -20.99 -26.21 8.69
CA ASN A 79 -22.03 -26.11 7.67
C ASN A 79 -21.47 -26.03 6.22
N GLY A 80 -20.15 -26.20 6.04
CA GLY A 80 -19.48 -26.18 4.74
C GLY A 80 -19.15 -24.78 4.21
N GLN A 81 -19.49 -23.71 4.96
CA GLN A 81 -19.12 -22.35 4.59
C GLN A 81 -17.73 -21.99 5.13
N ASN A 82 -17.12 -20.95 4.55
CA ASN A 82 -15.86 -20.40 5.03
C ASN A 82 -15.89 -18.88 5.14
N VAL A 83 -14.92 -18.37 5.90
CA VAL A 83 -14.51 -16.96 5.94
C VAL A 83 -13.02 -16.92 5.61
N SER A 84 -12.59 -15.92 4.83
CA SER A 84 -11.19 -15.72 4.50
C SER A 84 -10.80 -14.28 4.78
N VAL A 85 -9.66 -14.11 5.45
CA VAL A 85 -9.11 -12.81 5.85
C VAL A 85 -7.61 -12.76 5.55
N ILE A 86 -7.09 -11.56 5.36
CA ILE A 86 -5.64 -11.32 5.31
C ILE A 86 -5.15 -10.91 6.69
N ALA A 87 -4.11 -11.58 7.18
CA ALA A 87 -3.35 -11.17 8.34
C ALA A 87 -1.98 -10.65 7.90
N LYS A 88 -1.74 -9.34 8.08
CA LYS A 88 -0.46 -8.68 7.82
C LYS A 88 0.24 -8.42 9.15
N ILE A 89 1.45 -8.95 9.30
CA ILE A 89 2.23 -8.91 10.53
C ILE A 89 3.61 -8.34 10.18
N PRO A 90 4.05 -7.22 10.75
CA PRO A 90 5.28 -6.58 10.34
C PRO A 90 6.50 -7.41 10.77
N LEU A 91 7.62 -7.24 10.05
CA LEU A 91 8.88 -7.87 10.40
C LEU A 91 9.56 -7.09 11.55
N VAL A 92 10.00 -7.83 12.56
CA VAL A 92 10.84 -7.27 13.64
C VAL A 92 12.19 -6.91 13.04
N GLY A 93 12.46 -5.62 12.87
CA GLY A 93 13.64 -5.08 12.17
C GLY A 93 13.30 -4.11 11.03
N GLY A 94 12.02 -3.99 10.64
CA GLY A 94 11.56 -2.96 9.71
C GLY A 94 12.35 -2.92 8.40
N ILE A 95 12.67 -1.71 7.94
CA ILE A 95 13.44 -1.47 6.70
C ILE A 95 14.84 -2.08 6.75
N ASP A 96 15.49 -2.08 7.92
CA ASP A 96 16.85 -2.58 8.07
C ASP A 96 16.96 -4.07 7.75
N SER A 97 15.93 -4.84 8.12
CA SER A 97 15.82 -6.27 7.81
C SER A 97 15.70 -6.58 6.31
N ILE A 98 15.23 -5.62 5.50
CA ILE A 98 15.10 -5.77 4.04
C ILE A 98 16.37 -5.32 3.33
N CYS A 99 16.97 -4.22 3.80
CA CYS A 99 18.15 -3.64 3.19
C CYS A 99 19.44 -4.38 3.57
N GLY A 100 19.38 -5.42 4.41
CA GLY A 100 20.55 -6.16 4.88
C GLY A 100 21.46 -5.32 5.77
N ALA A 101 20.91 -4.27 6.39
CA ALA A 101 21.62 -3.32 7.25
C ALA A 101 21.55 -3.71 8.73
N ASP A 102 21.37 -5.01 9.01
CA ASP A 102 21.36 -5.54 10.37
C ASP A 102 22.71 -5.27 11.05
N GLY A 103 22.79 -4.18 11.82
CA GLY A 103 23.96 -3.82 12.61
C GLY A 103 24.80 -2.64 12.10
N GLU A 104 24.42 -1.94 11.03
CA GLU A 104 25.03 -0.64 10.71
C GLU A 104 24.32 0.48 11.49
N THR A 105 25.05 1.16 12.37
CA THR A 105 24.56 2.33 13.09
C THR A 105 24.25 3.45 12.10
N ARG A 106 22.97 3.71 11.83
CA ARG A 106 22.56 4.97 11.21
C ARG A 106 22.88 6.10 12.17
N ASP A 107 23.42 7.22 11.67
CA ASP A 107 23.40 8.54 12.33
C ASP A 107 21.97 9.12 12.39
N SER A 108 20.95 8.26 12.49
CA SER A 108 19.58 8.69 12.78
C SER A 108 19.52 9.01 14.28
N PRO A 109 19.05 10.19 14.69
CA PRO A 109 18.91 10.52 16.09
C PRO A 109 18.10 9.41 16.81
N PRO A 110 18.49 9.00 18.03
CA PRO A 110 17.80 7.93 18.74
C PRO A 110 16.33 8.33 18.96
N GLY A 111 15.41 7.69 18.23
CA GLY A 111 13.97 7.95 18.32
C GLY A 111 13.19 8.01 16.99
N GLU A 112 13.85 8.02 15.82
CA GLU A 112 13.20 8.23 14.51
C GLU A 112 13.14 6.99 13.60
N THR A 113 13.02 5.77 14.15
CA THR A 113 12.64 4.63 13.31
C THR A 113 11.16 4.77 12.97
N LEU A 114 10.84 5.31 11.79
CA LEU A 114 9.46 5.42 11.30
C LEU A 114 8.84 4.02 11.21
N ASP A 115 7.88 3.73 12.08
CA ASP A 115 7.14 2.47 12.08
C ASP A 115 6.06 2.51 10.98
N ALA A 116 6.45 2.11 9.76
CA ALA A 116 5.59 2.08 8.58
C ALA A 116 4.28 1.30 8.83
N HIS A 117 4.33 0.25 9.65
CA HIS A 117 3.14 -0.52 10.03
C HIS A 117 2.21 0.30 10.92
N SER A 118 2.74 1.01 11.92
CA SER A 118 1.93 1.91 12.74
C SER A 118 1.34 3.08 11.94
N ILE A 119 2.06 3.59 10.94
CA ILE A 119 1.54 4.59 9.99
C ILE A 119 0.34 4.02 9.22
N GLU A 120 0.42 2.78 8.73
CA GLU A 120 -0.69 2.14 8.03
C GLU A 120 -1.90 1.89 8.97
N CYS A 121 -1.66 1.48 10.22
CA CYS A 121 -2.71 1.38 11.23
C CYS A 121 -3.42 2.73 11.45
N ASP A 122 -2.64 3.81 11.65
CA ASP A 122 -3.17 5.16 11.82
C ASP A 122 -3.95 5.67 10.61
N PHE A 123 -3.50 5.30 9.40
CA PHE A 123 -4.22 5.57 8.17
C PHE A 123 -5.62 4.95 8.23
N TYR A 124 -5.71 3.63 8.45
CA TYR A 124 -7.01 2.97 8.45
C TYR A 124 -7.92 3.50 9.56
N ASP A 125 -7.40 3.72 10.77
CA ASP A 125 -8.17 4.28 11.88
C ASP A 125 -8.80 5.64 11.52
N GLN A 126 -8.08 6.46 10.77
CA GLN A 126 -8.56 7.78 10.35
C GLN A 126 -9.43 7.75 9.11
N PHE A 127 -9.25 6.80 8.19
CA PHE A 127 -9.72 6.95 6.82
C PHE A 127 -10.67 5.85 6.32
N LEU A 128 -10.90 4.78 7.08
CA LEU A 128 -11.81 3.68 6.68
C LEU A 128 -13.27 4.12 6.40
N TYR A 129 -13.71 5.26 6.94
CA TYR A 129 -15.06 5.76 6.66
C TYR A 129 -15.22 6.31 5.22
N MET A 130 -14.12 6.51 4.46
CA MET A 130 -14.13 7.15 3.15
C MET A 130 -14.77 6.26 2.07
N ARG A 131 -16.08 6.36 1.88
CA ARG A 131 -16.81 5.53 0.91
C ARG A 131 -16.46 5.77 -0.56
N ASN A 132 -15.83 6.90 -0.89
CA ASN A 132 -15.47 7.26 -2.27
C ASN A 132 -14.00 6.99 -2.59
N VAL A 133 -13.25 6.42 -1.64
CA VAL A 133 -11.88 5.96 -1.85
C VAL A 133 -11.93 4.43 -1.80
N PRO A 134 -11.44 3.73 -2.84
CA PRO A 134 -11.47 2.28 -2.87
C PRO A 134 -10.46 1.74 -1.84
N LEU A 135 -10.96 1.31 -0.69
CA LEU A 135 -10.20 0.74 0.42
C LEU A 135 -10.71 -0.67 0.74
N PRO A 136 -9.86 -1.57 1.29
CA PRO A 136 -10.34 -2.85 1.78
C PRO A 136 -11.16 -2.65 3.05
N ASP A 137 -12.04 -3.60 3.37
CA ASP A 137 -12.54 -3.67 4.75
C ASP A 137 -11.37 -4.04 5.66
N VAL A 138 -11.16 -3.27 6.72
CA VAL A 138 -10.18 -3.57 7.77
C VAL A 138 -10.93 -3.86 9.06
N TYR A 139 -10.71 -5.06 9.58
CA TYR A 139 -11.42 -5.60 10.73
C TYR A 139 -10.69 -5.30 12.05
N TYR A 140 -9.36 -5.20 12.03
CA TYR A 140 -8.57 -4.95 13.23
C TYR A 140 -7.19 -4.38 12.87
N THR A 141 -6.72 -3.45 13.68
CA THR A 141 -5.39 -2.83 13.63
C THR A 141 -4.76 -2.91 15.02
N GLU A 142 -3.48 -3.27 15.07
CA GLU A 142 -2.64 -3.26 16.26
C GLU A 142 -1.27 -2.75 15.84
N LYS A 143 -0.83 -1.67 16.49
CA LYS A 143 0.47 -1.03 16.26
C LYS A 143 1.60 -1.87 16.84
N THR A 144 2.82 -1.61 16.39
CA THR A 144 4.00 -2.23 16.98
C THR A 144 4.31 -1.60 18.33
N ASN A 145 4.57 -2.42 19.35
CA ASN A 145 5.11 -1.96 20.63
C ASN A 145 6.12 -2.99 21.14
N LEU A 146 7.36 -2.82 20.69
CA LEU A 146 8.45 -3.75 20.99
C LEU A 146 8.78 -3.80 22.49
N ALA A 147 8.53 -2.72 23.24
CA ALA A 147 8.74 -2.70 24.69
C ALA A 147 7.82 -3.68 25.44
N ASN A 148 6.63 -3.92 24.89
CA ASN A 148 5.64 -4.87 25.42
C ASN A 148 5.63 -6.22 24.69
N GLY A 149 6.50 -6.41 23.69
CA GLY A 149 6.53 -7.60 22.84
C GLY A 149 5.38 -7.68 21.82
N GLU A 150 4.64 -6.60 21.61
CA GLU A 150 3.57 -6.52 20.61
C GLU A 150 4.18 -6.33 19.24
N LYS A 151 4.05 -7.34 18.39
CA LYS A 151 4.61 -7.32 17.03
C LYS A 151 3.75 -6.52 16.05
N GLY A 152 2.53 -6.14 16.39
CA GLY A 152 1.58 -5.50 15.48
C GLY A 152 0.82 -6.49 14.58
N LEU A 153 -0.37 -6.09 14.13
CA LEU A 153 -1.27 -6.89 13.31
C LEU A 153 -2.24 -6.00 12.54
N ILE A 154 -2.46 -6.29 11.26
CA ILE A 154 -3.65 -5.81 10.54
C ILE A 154 -4.43 -7.03 10.04
N LEU A 155 -5.72 -7.10 10.39
CA LEU A 155 -6.69 -8.04 9.84
C LEU A 155 -7.59 -7.32 8.85
N MET A 156 -7.62 -7.77 7.60
CA MET A 156 -8.36 -7.09 6.53
C MET A 156 -9.01 -8.07 5.54
N GLU A 157 -9.84 -7.54 4.65
CA GLU A 157 -10.54 -8.27 3.59
C GLU A 157 -9.58 -9.07 2.71
N ASN A 158 -9.93 -10.32 2.39
CA ASN A 158 -9.29 -11.03 1.30
C ASN A 158 -9.88 -10.63 -0.07
N LEU A 159 -9.26 -9.64 -0.68
CA LEU A 159 -9.60 -9.10 -1.99
C LEU A 159 -9.37 -10.06 -3.16
N ALA A 160 -8.57 -11.13 -2.99
CA ALA A 160 -8.24 -12.08 -4.06
C ALA A 160 -9.46 -12.85 -4.61
N THR A 161 -10.57 -12.81 -3.88
CA THR A 161 -11.84 -13.44 -4.29
C THR A 161 -12.58 -12.68 -5.39
N ARG A 162 -12.29 -11.38 -5.56
CA ARG A 162 -12.99 -10.50 -6.51
C ARG A 162 -12.10 -9.55 -7.31
N SER A 163 -10.80 -9.51 -7.00
CA SER A 163 -9.83 -8.63 -7.64
C SER A 163 -8.45 -9.28 -7.70
N GLY A 164 -7.58 -8.73 -8.55
CA GLY A 164 -6.17 -9.07 -8.59
C GLY A 164 -5.30 -7.82 -8.51
N ALA A 165 -4.05 -7.96 -8.09
CA ALA A 165 -3.08 -6.89 -8.24
C ALA A 165 -2.74 -6.71 -9.72
N LEU A 166 -2.55 -5.47 -10.19
CA LEU A 166 -2.11 -5.20 -11.56
C LEU A 166 -0.79 -5.95 -11.83
N GLY A 167 0.20 -5.79 -10.95
CA GLY A 167 1.50 -6.43 -11.09
C GLY A 167 2.38 -5.82 -12.18
N PHE A 168 3.69 -6.02 -12.08
CA PHE A 168 4.69 -5.33 -12.91
C PHE A 168 4.75 -5.75 -14.38
N TYR A 169 4.15 -6.89 -14.75
CA TYR A 169 4.30 -7.48 -16.09
C TYR A 169 3.15 -7.16 -17.04
N ARG A 170 2.23 -6.28 -16.64
CA ARG A 170 1.12 -5.85 -17.49
C ARG A 170 0.96 -4.34 -17.42
N SER A 171 0.50 -3.79 -18.53
CA SER A 171 0.05 -2.40 -18.56
C SER A 171 -1.38 -2.25 -18.06
N ALA A 172 -1.65 -1.15 -17.37
CA ALA A 172 -3.00 -0.66 -17.15
C ALA A 172 -3.65 -0.21 -18.46
N THR A 173 -4.97 -0.35 -18.55
CA THR A 173 -5.76 0.20 -19.67
C THR A 173 -6.00 1.70 -19.51
N GLU A 174 -6.43 2.37 -20.58
CA GLU A 174 -6.83 3.80 -20.54
C GLU A 174 -7.91 4.03 -19.47
N GLU A 175 -8.93 3.17 -19.41
CA GLU A 175 -9.99 3.28 -18.40
C GLU A 175 -9.49 3.04 -16.97
N GLN A 176 -8.54 2.12 -16.77
CA GLN A 176 -7.93 1.89 -15.46
C GLN A 176 -7.14 3.11 -14.99
N CYS A 177 -6.42 3.79 -15.91
CA CYS A 177 -5.82 5.09 -15.62
C CYS A 177 -6.88 6.07 -15.11
N TYR A 178 -8.00 6.19 -15.82
CA TYR A 178 -9.07 7.12 -15.45
C TYR A 178 -9.75 6.78 -14.12
N GLN A 179 -9.86 5.51 -13.74
CA GLN A 179 -10.33 5.13 -12.41
C GLN A 179 -9.37 5.57 -11.33
N LEU A 180 -8.06 5.38 -11.54
CA LEU A 180 -7.06 5.83 -10.57
C LEU A 180 -7.06 7.36 -10.40
N ALA A 181 -7.10 8.12 -11.50
CA ALA A 181 -7.19 9.59 -11.44
C ALA A 181 -8.34 10.06 -10.54
N LYS A 182 -9.52 9.44 -10.68
CA LYS A 182 -10.69 9.72 -9.84
C LYS A 182 -10.47 9.28 -8.39
N ALA A 183 -9.89 8.11 -8.16
CA ALA A 183 -9.64 7.60 -6.81
C ALA A 183 -8.66 8.50 -6.05
N VAL A 184 -7.56 8.91 -6.68
CA VAL A 184 -6.58 9.85 -6.10
C VAL A 184 -7.21 11.20 -5.80
N ALA A 185 -8.05 11.74 -6.70
CA ALA A 185 -8.76 12.99 -6.45
C ALA A 185 -9.74 12.89 -5.26
N ASN A 186 -10.50 11.78 -5.14
CA ASN A 186 -11.39 11.55 -4.00
C ASN A 186 -10.59 11.41 -2.69
N PHE A 187 -9.48 10.69 -2.73
CA PHE A 187 -8.60 10.52 -1.58
C PHE A 187 -8.06 11.86 -1.08
N GLN A 188 -7.44 12.65 -1.95
CA GLN A 188 -6.86 13.93 -1.58
C GLN A 188 -7.93 14.93 -1.11
N PHE A 189 -9.13 14.91 -1.71
CA PHE A 189 -10.26 15.70 -1.21
C PHE A 189 -10.65 15.31 0.21
N CYS A 190 -10.76 14.01 0.50
CA CYS A 190 -11.11 13.54 1.84
C CYS A 190 -9.99 13.78 2.86
N ALA A 191 -8.72 13.65 2.46
CA ALA A 191 -7.56 13.94 3.29
C ALA A 191 -7.47 15.41 3.68
N ALA A 192 -7.92 16.32 2.82
CA ALA A 192 -7.93 17.76 3.11
C ALA A 192 -8.95 18.18 4.20
N ALA A 193 -9.79 17.27 4.69
CA ALA A 193 -10.73 17.57 5.78
C ALA A 193 -9.97 18.00 7.05
N PRO A 194 -10.38 19.09 7.74
CA PRO A 194 -9.63 19.65 8.88
C PRO A 194 -9.28 18.64 9.99
N ARG A 195 -10.17 17.68 10.26
CA ARG A 195 -9.98 16.64 11.29
C ARG A 195 -8.75 15.74 11.07
N HIS A 196 -8.25 15.65 9.84
CA HIS A 196 -7.15 14.76 9.45
C HIS A 196 -5.88 15.50 9.10
N LYS A 197 -6.04 16.77 8.72
CA LYS A 197 -4.98 17.60 8.19
C LYS A 197 -3.79 17.72 9.13
N GLU A 198 -4.05 17.87 10.41
CA GLU A 198 -3.00 17.98 11.42
C GLU A 198 -2.13 16.73 11.52
N TRP A 199 -2.72 15.54 11.40
CA TRP A 199 -1.97 14.28 11.47
C TRP A 199 -1.06 14.10 10.25
N TRP A 200 -1.61 14.17 9.03
CA TRP A 200 -0.79 13.85 7.86
C TRP A 200 0.24 14.93 7.53
N MET A 201 0.06 16.18 7.95
CA MET A 201 1.08 17.23 7.80
C MET A 201 2.35 16.96 8.62
N GLN A 202 2.27 16.07 9.61
CA GLN A 202 3.42 15.63 10.40
C GLN A 202 4.15 14.44 9.76
N LEU A 203 3.60 13.82 8.71
CA LEU A 203 4.22 12.68 8.05
C LEU A 203 5.36 13.14 7.13
N HIS A 204 6.58 12.78 7.49
CA HIS A 204 7.79 13.19 6.78
C HIS A 204 8.07 12.34 5.53
N ALA A 205 8.57 12.97 4.47
CA ALA A 205 9.07 12.29 3.26
C ALA A 205 10.37 11.49 3.49
N ASN A 206 10.95 11.55 4.69
CA ASN A 206 12.20 10.85 5.03
C ASN A 206 12.09 9.34 4.82
N ILE A 207 10.91 8.75 5.03
CA ILE A 207 10.70 7.32 4.78
C ILE A 207 10.99 6.95 3.32
N HIS A 208 10.64 7.83 2.37
CA HIS A 208 10.92 7.64 0.94
C HIS A 208 12.39 7.81 0.66
N THR A 209 13.03 8.84 1.20
CA THR A 209 14.45 9.08 0.91
C THR A 209 15.37 8.07 1.59
N ASP A 210 15.07 7.61 2.79
CA ASP A 210 15.87 6.58 3.46
C ASP A 210 15.65 5.20 2.85
N PHE A 211 14.44 4.86 2.41
CA PHE A 211 14.15 3.62 1.69
C PHE A 211 14.81 3.63 0.31
N ASP A 212 14.61 4.71 -0.45
CA ASP A 212 15.17 4.87 -1.78
C ASP A 212 16.69 4.89 -1.70
N MET A 213 17.34 5.65 -0.83
CA MET A 213 18.81 5.74 -0.82
C MET A 213 19.50 4.40 -0.54
N ASN A 214 18.92 3.56 0.34
CA ASN A 214 19.47 2.24 0.66
C ASN A 214 19.26 1.21 -0.46
N LEU A 215 18.20 1.34 -1.26
CA LEU A 215 17.94 0.47 -2.41
C LEU A 215 18.59 0.99 -3.70
N VAL A 216 18.60 2.30 -3.89
CA VAL A 216 19.12 3.00 -5.07
C VAL A 216 20.61 2.79 -5.16
N LYS A 217 21.39 2.81 -4.07
CA LYS A 217 22.84 2.67 -4.18
C LYS A 217 23.29 1.32 -4.78
N PRO A 218 22.83 0.14 -4.29
CA PRO A 218 23.13 -1.13 -4.94
C PRO A 218 22.57 -1.24 -6.36
N LEU A 219 21.34 -0.75 -6.59
CA LEU A 219 20.72 -0.76 -7.93
C LEU A 219 21.49 0.12 -8.91
N TRP A 220 22.03 1.25 -8.45
CA TRP A 220 22.84 2.17 -9.24
C TRP A 220 24.19 1.56 -9.59
N GLU A 221 24.83 0.92 -8.63
CA GLU A 221 26.05 0.14 -8.85
C GLU A 221 25.84 -0.94 -9.92
N PHE A 222 24.74 -1.68 -9.83
CA PHE A 222 24.35 -2.65 -10.83
C PHE A 222 24.04 -2.00 -12.18
N ALA A 223 23.23 -0.94 -12.21
CA ALA A 223 22.81 -0.25 -13.44
C ALA A 223 24.00 0.33 -14.21
N ARG A 224 25.06 0.79 -13.52
CA ARG A 224 26.31 1.27 -14.16
C ARG A 224 27.02 0.20 -14.98
N THR A 225 26.74 -1.08 -14.73
CA THR A 225 27.30 -2.19 -15.52
C THR A 225 26.55 -2.43 -16.84
N ILE A 226 25.40 -1.77 -17.04
CA ILE A 226 24.56 -1.89 -18.22
C ILE A 226 24.80 -0.67 -19.11
N ASP A 227 25.44 -0.88 -20.27
CA ASP A 227 25.84 0.20 -21.18
C ASP A 227 24.66 1.09 -21.62
N ASP A 228 23.51 0.48 -21.91
CA ASP A 228 22.30 1.18 -22.38
C ASP A 228 21.70 2.13 -21.32
N LEU A 229 22.09 2.01 -20.05
CA LEU A 229 21.57 2.85 -18.96
C LEU A 229 22.46 4.06 -18.63
N LYS A 230 23.65 4.19 -19.23
CA LYS A 230 24.61 5.23 -18.85
C LYS A 230 24.07 6.66 -18.98
N ASP A 231 23.43 6.98 -20.10
CA ASP A 231 22.86 8.31 -20.33
C ASP A 231 21.72 8.61 -19.35
N PHE A 232 20.89 7.61 -19.05
CA PHE A 232 19.83 7.73 -18.04
C PHE A 232 20.41 7.99 -16.64
N LEU A 233 21.49 7.28 -16.27
CA LEU A 233 22.13 7.45 -14.96
C LEU A 233 22.74 8.85 -14.79
N GLU A 234 23.27 9.46 -15.85
CA GLU A 234 23.74 10.85 -15.76
C GLU A 234 22.57 11.83 -15.51
N ILE A 235 21.42 11.61 -16.15
CA ILE A 235 20.20 12.40 -15.91
C ILE A 235 19.67 12.18 -14.49
N ALA A 236 19.70 10.92 -14.02
CA ALA A 236 19.16 10.53 -12.72
C ALA A 236 20.09 10.86 -11.54
N LYS A 237 21.31 11.35 -11.80
CA LYS A 237 22.35 11.57 -10.77
C LYS A 237 21.89 12.43 -9.59
N PRO A 238 21.04 13.47 -9.76
CA PRO A 238 20.52 14.23 -8.63
C PRO A 238 19.74 13.38 -7.61
N PHE A 239 19.10 12.28 -8.04
CA PHE A 239 18.33 11.39 -7.15
C PHE A 239 19.22 10.53 -6.23
N GLN A 240 20.55 10.61 -6.36
CA GLN A 240 21.48 10.06 -5.37
C GLN A 240 21.73 11.01 -4.18
N ASN A 241 21.20 12.24 -4.23
CA ASN A 241 21.36 13.21 -3.16
C ASN A 241 20.06 13.27 -2.33
N LYS A 242 20.16 12.92 -1.04
CA LYS A 242 19.03 12.92 -0.11
C LYS A 242 18.36 14.29 0.01
N GLU A 243 19.11 15.37 0.07
CA GLU A 243 18.58 16.74 0.16
C GLU A 243 17.80 17.10 -1.11
N PHE A 244 18.31 16.74 -2.29
CA PHE A 244 17.59 16.94 -3.55
C PHE A 244 16.28 16.15 -3.60
N CYS A 245 16.28 14.89 -3.13
CA CYS A 245 15.07 14.08 -3.05
C CYS A 245 14.05 14.71 -2.07
N LEU A 246 14.48 15.15 -0.89
CA LEU A 246 13.61 15.84 0.07
C LEU A 246 13.05 17.14 -0.49
N TYR A 247 13.88 17.94 -1.14
CA TYR A 247 13.46 19.16 -1.83
C TYR A 247 12.37 18.86 -2.86
N SER A 248 12.59 17.85 -3.71
CA SER A 248 11.66 17.48 -4.77
C SER A 248 10.33 16.94 -4.23
N LEU A 249 10.38 16.14 -3.16
CA LEU A 249 9.19 15.49 -2.59
C LEU A 249 8.34 16.43 -1.73
N ARG A 250 8.94 17.44 -1.10
CA ARG A 250 8.28 18.28 -0.08
C ARG A 250 8.43 19.78 -0.33
N GLU A 251 9.65 20.29 -0.36
CA GLU A 251 9.91 21.74 -0.37
C GLU A 251 9.39 22.41 -1.64
N LYS A 252 9.67 21.83 -2.81
CA LYS A 252 9.18 22.32 -4.10
C LYS A 252 7.63 22.36 -4.15
N PRO A 253 6.90 21.31 -3.76
CA PRO A 253 5.45 21.41 -3.58
C PRO A 253 4.96 22.52 -2.65
N GLU A 254 5.66 22.76 -1.54
CA GLU A 254 5.34 23.83 -0.59
C GLU A 254 5.52 25.22 -1.23
N GLU A 255 6.58 25.45 -2.02
CA GLU A 255 6.81 26.70 -2.77
C GLU A 255 5.63 27.08 -3.68
N TYR A 256 4.98 26.08 -4.29
CA TYR A 256 3.81 26.27 -5.16
C TYR A 256 2.47 26.27 -4.42
N ASN A 257 2.45 26.12 -3.09
CA ASN A 257 1.25 25.88 -2.29
C ASN A 257 0.43 24.68 -2.80
N ALA A 258 1.09 23.67 -3.35
CA ALA A 258 0.48 22.49 -3.92
C ALA A 258 0.93 21.27 -3.15
N THR A 259 0.42 21.12 -1.92
CA THR A 259 0.70 19.94 -1.09
C THR A 259 -0.57 19.24 -0.66
N THR A 260 -0.46 17.94 -0.48
CA THR A 260 -1.53 17.05 -0.01
C THR A 260 -0.93 15.81 0.63
N MET A 261 -1.78 15.00 1.23
CA MET A 261 -1.43 13.63 1.57
C MET A 261 -1.33 12.77 0.31
N CYS A 262 -0.26 11.98 0.22
CA CYS A 262 -0.01 11.02 -0.85
C CYS A 262 -0.07 9.60 -0.30
N HIS A 263 -0.45 8.63 -1.13
CA HIS A 263 -0.30 7.21 -0.83
C HIS A 263 1.18 6.86 -0.63
N GLY A 264 2.06 7.44 -1.46
CA GLY A 264 3.51 7.27 -1.36
C GLY A 264 4.04 6.01 -2.04
N ASP A 265 3.22 4.95 -2.12
CA ASP A 265 3.61 3.73 -2.84
C ASP A 265 2.58 3.25 -3.87
N CYS A 266 2.13 4.14 -4.76
CA CYS A 266 1.17 3.84 -5.82
C CYS A 266 1.81 3.00 -6.96
N GLN A 267 2.19 1.76 -6.65
CA GLN A 267 2.83 0.80 -7.56
C GLN A 267 1.88 -0.34 -7.97
N PRO A 268 2.16 -1.10 -9.05
CA PRO A 268 1.23 -2.09 -9.61
C PRO A 268 0.72 -3.16 -8.63
N ASN A 269 1.52 -3.53 -7.61
CA ASN A 269 1.12 -4.55 -6.64
C ASN A 269 0.13 -4.05 -5.58
N ASN A 270 0.01 -2.72 -5.44
CA ASN A 270 -0.86 -2.07 -4.45
C ASN A 270 -2.20 -1.63 -5.05
N LEU A 271 -2.42 -1.91 -6.34
CA LEU A 271 -3.61 -1.53 -7.09
C LEU A 271 -4.41 -2.77 -7.47
N MET A 272 -5.54 -2.95 -6.79
CA MET A 272 -6.40 -4.12 -6.93
C MET A 272 -7.53 -3.82 -7.90
N PHE A 273 -7.49 -4.45 -9.08
CA PHE A 273 -8.53 -4.29 -10.10
C PHE A 273 -9.47 -5.49 -10.12
N GLY A 274 -10.77 -5.24 -10.32
CA GLY A 274 -11.80 -6.28 -10.29
C GLY A 274 -11.61 -7.32 -11.38
N LEU A 275 -12.05 -8.55 -11.14
CA LEU A 275 -11.98 -9.64 -12.10
C LEU A 275 -13.34 -9.89 -12.76
N LYS A 276 -13.33 -10.17 -14.06
CA LYS A 276 -14.49 -10.67 -14.81
C LYS A 276 -14.68 -12.16 -14.55
N LYS A 277 -15.82 -12.70 -14.97
CA LYS A 277 -16.16 -14.13 -14.81
C LYS A 277 -15.14 -15.09 -15.46
N ASP A 278 -14.44 -14.63 -16.50
CA ASP A 278 -13.40 -15.38 -17.21
C ASP A 278 -12.00 -15.27 -16.55
N GLY A 279 -11.89 -14.56 -15.42
CA GLY A 279 -10.63 -14.33 -14.71
C GLY A 279 -9.78 -13.19 -15.29
N SER A 280 -10.23 -12.53 -16.37
CA SER A 280 -9.55 -11.35 -16.90
C SER A 280 -9.85 -10.11 -16.06
N PHE A 281 -8.98 -9.11 -16.14
CA PHE A 281 -9.18 -7.84 -15.44
C PHE A 281 -10.35 -7.04 -16.03
N SER A 282 -11.11 -6.45 -15.13
CA SER A 282 -12.04 -5.36 -15.40
C SER A 282 -11.31 -4.01 -15.27
N ASN A 283 -12.02 -2.94 -15.64
CA ASN A 283 -11.51 -1.59 -15.45
C ASN A 283 -11.84 -1.01 -14.06
N GLU A 284 -12.54 -1.76 -13.19
CA GLU A 284 -12.90 -1.30 -11.86
C GLU A 284 -11.70 -1.36 -10.91
N LEU A 285 -11.29 -0.20 -10.38
CA LEU A 285 -10.33 -0.15 -9.27
C LEU A 285 -11.07 -0.49 -7.99
N VAL A 286 -10.89 -1.72 -7.53
CA VAL A 286 -11.58 -2.28 -6.36
C VAL A 286 -10.97 -1.77 -5.06
N SER A 287 -9.64 -1.69 -4.99
CA SER A 287 -8.95 -1.21 -3.80
C SER A 287 -7.56 -0.67 -4.12
N ILE A 288 -7.14 0.32 -3.35
CA ILE A 288 -5.74 0.70 -3.15
C ILE A 288 -5.35 0.20 -1.76
N ILE A 289 -4.24 -0.54 -1.66
CA ILE A 289 -3.77 -1.18 -0.42
C ILE A 289 -2.34 -0.75 -0.10
N ASP A 290 -1.89 -1.10 1.11
CA ASP A 290 -0.51 -0.86 1.57
C ASP A 290 -0.15 0.62 1.75
N TRP A 291 -0.86 1.27 2.68
CA TRP A 291 -0.74 2.70 2.98
C TRP A 291 0.41 3.01 3.96
N GLN A 292 1.43 2.16 4.03
CA GLN A 292 2.54 2.27 5.00
C GLN A 292 3.52 3.41 4.71
N LEU A 293 3.53 3.93 3.47
CA LEU A 293 4.42 5.01 3.03
C LEU A 293 3.69 6.35 2.82
N VAL A 294 2.51 6.53 3.43
CA VAL A 294 1.79 7.81 3.31
C VAL A 294 2.64 8.95 3.83
N PHE A 295 2.61 10.07 3.11
CA PHE A 295 3.40 11.25 3.46
C PHE A 295 2.76 12.53 2.95
N HIS A 296 3.24 13.65 3.47
CA HIS A 296 2.90 14.99 3.00
C HIS A 296 3.80 15.38 1.82
N GLY A 297 3.21 15.58 0.63
CA GLY A 297 3.97 15.85 -0.59
C GLY A 297 3.16 16.40 -1.75
N SER A 298 3.69 16.23 -2.97
CA SER A 298 3.12 16.73 -4.22
C SER A 298 1.80 16.03 -4.59
N PRO A 299 0.74 16.75 -5.00
CA PRO A 299 -0.52 16.15 -5.45
C PRO A 299 -0.38 15.25 -6.68
N ALA A 300 0.69 15.43 -7.44
CA ALA A 300 0.99 14.64 -8.62
C ALA A 300 1.87 13.40 -8.34
N PHE A 301 2.35 13.20 -7.11
CA PHE A 301 3.29 12.13 -6.78
C PHE A 301 2.75 10.74 -7.13
N ASP A 302 1.56 10.39 -6.60
CA ASP A 302 0.95 9.08 -6.84
C ASP A 302 0.59 8.87 -8.32
N MET A 303 0.16 9.94 -8.99
CA MET A 303 -0.17 9.93 -10.42
C MET A 303 1.06 9.69 -11.29
N ALA A 304 2.17 10.37 -10.99
CA ALA A 304 3.44 10.21 -11.70
C ALA A 304 4.00 8.80 -11.48
N ARG A 305 3.97 8.31 -10.24
CA ARG A 305 4.40 6.94 -9.91
C ARG A 305 3.57 5.90 -10.68
N PHE A 306 2.25 6.06 -10.73
CA PHE A 306 1.39 5.16 -11.51
C PHE A 306 1.70 5.19 -13.00
N ILE A 307 1.74 6.36 -13.64
CA ILE A 307 2.01 6.44 -15.08
C ILE A 307 3.36 5.82 -15.42
N CYS A 308 4.38 6.04 -14.59
CA CYS A 308 5.71 5.51 -14.83
C CYS A 308 5.79 3.98 -14.65
N LEU A 309 5.14 3.42 -13.62
CA LEU A 309 5.30 2.02 -13.25
C LEU A 309 4.22 1.09 -13.80
N CYS A 310 3.06 1.63 -14.20
CA CYS A 310 1.87 0.85 -14.53
C CYS A 310 1.42 1.01 -15.99
N VAL A 311 1.93 2.00 -16.73
CA VAL A 311 1.37 2.39 -18.04
C VAL A 311 2.45 2.34 -19.11
N ASP A 312 2.29 1.44 -20.09
CA ASP A 312 3.20 1.31 -21.22
C ASP A 312 3.08 2.54 -22.13
N ALA A 313 4.13 2.81 -22.91
CA ALA A 313 4.23 4.00 -23.75
C ALA A 313 3.00 4.20 -24.67
N GLU A 314 2.51 3.12 -25.31
CA GLU A 314 1.37 3.17 -26.23
C GLU A 314 0.04 3.56 -25.55
N VAL A 315 -0.16 3.13 -24.30
CA VAL A 315 -1.35 3.52 -23.53
C VAL A 315 -1.18 4.93 -23.01
N ARG A 316 0.02 5.27 -22.54
CA ARG A 316 0.35 6.60 -22.01
C ARG A 316 0.11 7.69 -23.04
N GLU A 317 0.55 7.50 -24.29
CA GLU A 317 0.33 8.44 -25.40
C GLU A 317 -1.15 8.80 -25.58
N LYS A 318 -2.05 7.84 -25.35
CA LYS A 318 -3.52 8.02 -25.51
C LYS A 318 -4.18 8.54 -24.24
N ALA A 319 -3.69 8.12 -23.08
CA ALA A 319 -4.37 8.32 -21.80
C ALA A 319 -3.90 9.56 -21.03
N GLU A 320 -2.62 9.95 -21.15
CA GLU A 320 -1.94 10.83 -20.20
C GLU A 320 -2.61 12.20 -20.03
N THR A 321 -2.90 12.90 -21.12
CA THR A 321 -3.57 14.21 -21.06
C THR A 321 -4.91 14.11 -20.33
N LYS A 322 -5.75 13.15 -20.74
CA LYS A 322 -7.07 12.95 -20.14
C LYS A 322 -6.99 12.44 -18.71
N PHE A 323 -5.95 11.70 -18.35
CA PHE A 323 -5.70 11.21 -17.00
C PHE A 323 -5.52 12.37 -16.02
N TYR A 324 -4.62 13.31 -16.33
CA TYR A 324 -4.40 14.50 -15.50
C TYR A 324 -5.59 15.46 -15.50
N ASP A 325 -6.21 15.70 -16.66
CA ASP A 325 -7.41 16.54 -16.77
C ASP A 325 -8.55 15.98 -15.91
N LEU A 326 -8.75 14.66 -15.96
CA LEU A 326 -9.81 13.99 -15.21
C LEU A 326 -9.56 14.01 -13.71
N TYR A 327 -8.31 13.86 -13.26
CA TYR A 327 -7.94 14.03 -11.87
C TYR A 327 -8.33 15.42 -11.36
N TYR A 328 -7.85 16.48 -12.03
CA TYR A 328 -8.06 17.84 -11.56
C TYR A 328 -9.53 18.28 -11.70
N LYS A 329 -10.21 17.85 -12.77
CA LYS A 329 -11.65 18.05 -12.91
C LYS A 329 -12.42 17.39 -11.78
N THR A 330 -12.10 16.14 -11.45
CA THR A 330 -12.78 15.40 -10.37
C THR A 330 -12.57 16.11 -9.02
N LEU A 331 -11.34 16.52 -8.73
CA LEU A 331 -11.02 17.29 -7.53
C LEU A 331 -11.82 18.60 -7.47
N SER A 332 -11.82 19.36 -8.58
CA SER A 332 -12.56 20.62 -8.70
C SER A 332 -14.07 20.43 -8.50
N ASP A 333 -14.66 19.40 -9.10
CA ASP A 333 -16.08 19.08 -8.93
C ASP A 333 -16.42 18.72 -7.48
N LEU A 334 -15.53 18.02 -6.76
CA LEU A 334 -15.71 17.66 -5.34
C LEU A 334 -15.68 18.90 -4.44
N TYR A 335 -14.71 19.81 -4.63
CA TYR A 335 -14.64 21.08 -3.91
C TYR A 335 -15.83 22.00 -4.24
N ALA A 336 -16.25 22.06 -5.50
CA ALA A 336 -17.42 22.84 -5.89
C ALA A 336 -18.70 22.34 -5.19
N LYS A 337 -18.88 21.02 -5.07
CA LYS A 337 -20.00 20.41 -4.32
C LYS A 337 -19.96 20.75 -2.82
N SER A 338 -18.79 20.97 -2.25
CA SER A 338 -18.64 21.42 -0.86
C SER A 338 -18.62 22.95 -0.72
N CYS A 339 -18.90 23.71 -1.78
CA CYS A 339 -18.86 25.18 -1.83
C CYS A 339 -17.46 25.77 -1.53
N HIS A 340 -16.39 25.03 -1.81
CA HIS A 340 -15.01 25.47 -1.65
C HIS A 340 -14.28 25.43 -2.99
N LYS A 341 -13.05 25.96 -3.02
CA LYS A 341 -12.12 25.81 -4.15
C LYS A 341 -11.04 24.80 -3.80
N PRO A 342 -10.47 24.08 -4.78
CA PRO A 342 -9.27 23.28 -4.56
C PRO A 342 -8.14 24.13 -3.96
N PRO A 343 -7.26 23.53 -3.14
CA PRO A 343 -6.15 24.25 -2.48
C PRO A 343 -5.06 24.70 -3.47
N PHE A 344 -5.05 24.16 -4.69
CA PHE A 344 -4.09 24.48 -5.75
C PHE A 344 -4.76 24.48 -7.13
N THR A 345 -4.14 25.18 -8.07
CA THR A 345 -4.48 25.16 -9.50
C THR A 345 -3.86 23.94 -10.21
N TYR A 346 -4.37 23.59 -11.40
CA TYR A 346 -3.76 22.57 -12.26
C TYR A 346 -2.29 22.88 -12.52
N GLN A 347 -1.97 24.15 -12.81
CA GLN A 347 -0.61 24.59 -13.09
C GLN A 347 0.29 24.47 -11.86
N GLN A 348 -0.18 24.83 -10.66
CA GLN A 348 0.61 24.66 -9.45
C GLN A 348 0.91 23.17 -9.17
N ALA A 349 -0.07 22.28 -9.33
CA ALA A 349 0.12 20.84 -9.17
C ALA A 349 1.10 20.26 -10.20
N SER A 350 1.11 20.79 -11.43
CA SER A 350 2.04 20.37 -12.48
C SER A 350 3.45 20.93 -12.28
N LEU A 351 3.61 22.10 -11.67
CA LEU A 351 4.92 22.69 -11.39
C LEU A 351 5.54 22.13 -10.11
N SER A 352 4.72 21.61 -9.19
CA SER A 352 5.18 20.97 -7.96
C SER A 352 5.73 19.55 -8.13
N SER A 353 5.43 18.89 -9.26
CA SER A 353 5.93 17.53 -9.57
C SER A 353 7.37 17.47 -10.01
#